data_AF-A0A356UJE1-F1
#
_entry.id   AF-A0A356UJE1-F1
#
_cell.length_a   1.000
_cell.length_b   1.000
_cell.length_c   1.000
_cell.angle_alpha   90.00
_cell.angle_beta   90.00
_cell.angle_gamma   90.00
#
_symmetry.space_group_name_H-M   'P 1'
#
loop_
_entity.id
_entity.type
_entity.pdbx_description
1 polymer ?
#
loop_
_entity_poly.entity_id
_entity_poly.type
_entity_poly.pdbx_seq_one_letter_code
_entity_poly.pdbx_strand_id
1 'polypeptide(L)' 'MVEYLAGKDDVIVVGAGHAGCEAALATARLGYRTLIVSLNLDNVALMP' A
#
# COMPACT_ATOMS: atom_id res chain seq x y z
N MET A 1 -22.44 13.58 -12.78
CA MET A 1 -21.76 13.04 -11.59
C MET A 1 -20.86 11.92 -12.09
N VAL A 2 -19.55 12.03 -11.88
CA VAL A 2 -18.61 11.00 -12.32
C VAL A 2 -18.45 10.02 -11.17
N GLU A 3 -18.81 8.76 -11.38
CA GLU A 3 -18.52 7.69 -10.42
C GLU A 3 -17.10 7.17 -10.64
N TYR A 4 -16.33 7.12 -9.57
CA TYR A 4 -15.00 6.53 -9.58
C TYR A 4 -15.07 5.12 -9.00
N LEU A 5 -14.71 4.13 -9.81
CA LEU A 5 -14.54 2.75 -9.37
C LEU A 5 -13.28 2.66 -8.51
N ALA A 6 -13.43 2.78 -7.20
CA ALA A 6 -12.40 2.35 -6.26
C ALA A 6 -12.42 0.81 -6.23
N GLY A 7 -11.31 0.17 -6.57
CA GLY A 7 -11.14 -1.28 -6.38
C GLY A 7 -11.46 -1.69 -4.94
N LYS A 8 -11.80 -2.96 -4.73
CA LYS A 8 -12.36 -3.44 -3.45
C LYS A 8 -11.27 -3.88 -2.48
N ASP A 9 -10.29 -3.05 -2.14
CA ASP A 9 -9.20 -3.42 -1.22
C ASP A 9 -9.67 -3.41 0.23
N ASP A 10 -9.22 -4.37 1.03
CA ASP A 10 -9.54 -4.47 2.45
C ASP A 10 -8.65 -3.50 3.26
N VAL A 11 -7.41 -3.29 2.80
CA VAL A 11 -6.43 -2.39 3.41
C VAL A 11 -5.72 -1.58 2.34
N ILE A 12 -5.62 -0.26 2.56
CA ILE A 12 -4.83 0.64 1.73
C ILE A 12 -3.73 1.27 2.58
N VAL A 13 -2.48 1.03 2.22
CA VAL A 13 -1.30 1.63 2.85
C VAL A 13 -0.77 2.75 1.98
N VAL A 14 -0.75 3.97 2.51
CA VAL A 14 -0.25 5.16 1.81
C VAL A 14 1.18 5.45 2.25
N GLY A 15 2.12 5.28 1.32
CA GLY A 15 3.55 5.42 1.52
C GLY A 15 4.27 4.08 1.65
N ALA A 16 5.38 3.93 0.92
CA ALA A 16 6.20 2.72 0.91
C ALA A 16 7.57 2.91 1.60
N GLY A 17 7.60 3.61 2.74
CA GLY A 17 8.76 3.62 3.64
C GLY A 17 8.79 2.38 4.53
N HIS A 18 9.77 2.29 5.45
CA HIS A 18 9.92 1.15 6.37
C HIS A 18 8.61 0.74 7.07
N ALA A 19 7.91 1.71 7.66
CA ALA A 19 6.62 1.45 8.32
C ALA A 19 5.53 0.99 7.34
N GLY A 20 5.50 1.55 6.13
CA GLY A 20 4.53 1.19 5.10
C GLY A 20 4.74 -0.22 4.57
N CYS A 21 6.01 -0.61 4.35
CA CYS A 21 6.37 -1.97 3.95
C CYS A 21 5.95 -3.00 4.99
N GLU A 22 6.23 -2.77 6.28
CA GLU A 22 5.82 -3.68 7.34
C GLU A 22 4.29 -3.76 7.49
N ALA A 23 3.58 -2.62 7.41
CA ALA A 23 2.12 -2.59 7.47
C ALA A 23 1.46 -3.35 6.31
N ALA A 24 1.94 -3.12 5.08
CA ALA A 24 1.42 -3.77 3.89
C ALA A 24 1.74 -5.28 3.89
N LEU A 25 2.95 -5.66 4.31
CA LEU A 25 3.35 -7.05 4.41
C LEU A 25 2.57 -7.82 5.48
N ALA A 26 2.35 -7.21 6.65
CA ALA A 26 1.59 -7.82 7.72
C ALA A 26 0.14 -8.10 7.31
N THR A 27 -0.53 -7.12 6.70
CA THR A 27 -1.93 -7.25 6.28
C THR A 27 -2.09 -8.22 5.10
N ALA A 28 -1.18 -8.18 4.12
CA ALA A 28 -1.16 -9.16 3.04
C ALA A 28 -0.96 -10.60 3.57
N ARG A 29 -0.08 -10.81 4.55
CA ARG A 29 0.16 -12.13 5.16
C ARG A 29 -1.01 -12.65 6.00
N LEU A 30 -1.84 -11.75 6.52
CA LEU A 30 -3.09 -12.10 7.20
C LEU A 30 -4.23 -12.47 6.22
N GLY A 31 -3.99 -12.39 4.90
CA GLY A 31 -4.94 -12.77 3.86
C GLY A 31 -5.83 -11.63 3.36
N TYR A 32 -5.57 -10.39 3.77
CA TYR A 32 -6.32 -9.23 3.30
C TYR A 32 -5.83 -8.78 1.92
N ARG A 33 -6.78 -8.38 1.06
CA ARG A 33 -6.45 -7.67 -0.19
C ARG A 33 -5.87 -6.31 0.17
N THR A 34 -4.55 -6.20 0.04
CA THR A 34 -3.78 -5.04 0.49
C THR A 34 -3.21 -4.29 -0.70
N LEU A 35 -3.54 -3.01 -0.81
CA LEU A 35 -2.96 -2.08 -1.78
C LEU A 35 -1.95 -1.19 -1.06
N ILE A 36 -0.71 -1.12 -1.56
CA ILE A 36 0.27 -0.11 -1.15
C ILE A 36 0.45 0.90 -2.28
N VAL A 37 0.36 2.18 -1.95
CA VAL A 37 0.60 3.28 -2.90
C VAL A 37 1.81 4.09 -2.46
N SER A 38 2.67 4.45 -3.41
CA SER A 38 3.83 5.31 -3.18
C SER A 38 3.89 6.37 -4.26
N LEU A 39 4.43 7.54 -3.93
CA LEU A 39 4.67 8.61 -4.90
C LEU A 39 5.75 8.22 -5.92
N ASN A 40 6.74 7.44 -5.46
CA ASN A 40 7.77 6.86 -6.31
C ASN A 40 8.07 5.43 -5.83
N LEU A 41 7.98 4.47 -6.74
CA LEU A 41 8.29 3.07 -6.45
C LEU A 41 9.80 2.80 -6.41
N ASP A 42 10.63 3.65 -7.02
CA ASP A 42 12.09 3.54 -6.94
C ASP A 42 12.62 3.83 -5.52
N ASN A 43 11.82 4.54 -4.70
CA ASN A 43 12.19 4.95 -3.35
C ASN A 43 11.60 4.04 -2.26
N VAL A 44 11.10 2.85 -2.61
CA VAL A 44 10.51 1.91 -1.64
C VAL A 44 11.57 1.52 -0.61
N ALA A 45 11.28 1.79 0.67
CA ALA A 45 12.17 1.56 1.81
C ALA A 45 13.62 2.04 1.59
N LEU A 46 13.79 3.12 0.83
CA LEU A 46 15.12 3.66 0.55
C LEU A 46 15.79 4.11 1.85
N MET A 47 16.96 3.56 2.11
CA MET A 47 17.90 4.04 3.12
C MET A 47 19.15 4.51 2.36
N PRO A 48 19.46 5.81 2.35
CA PRO A 48 20.66 6.34 1.69
C PRO A 48 21.94 5.95 2.44
#